data_AF-I1MJJ3-F1
#
_entry.id   AF-I1MJJ3-F1
#
_cell.length_a   1.000
_cell.length_b   1.000
_cell.length_c   1.000
_cell.angle_alpha   90.00
_cell.angle_beta   90.00
_cell.angle_gamma   90.00
#
_symmetry.space_group_name_H-M   'P 1'
#
loop_
_entity.id
_entity.type
_entity.pdbx_description
1 polymer ?
#
loop_
_entity_poly.entity_id
_entity_poly.type
_entity_poly.pdbx_seq_one_letter_code
_entity_poly.pdbx_strand_id
1 'polypeptide(L)'
;MKYHSLILCSYFFNTLSTQLEIAEELDKLSARLDNLDEMISSSMASDPQVQSLLSDTADVWMPVITATSEERRNFTAATGDSTLQTDVEKSK
;
A
#
# COMPACT_ATOMS: atom_id res chain seq x y z
N MET A 1 -19.05 -42.00 -4.92
CA MET A 1 -17.65 -41.53 -5.10
C MET A 1 -17.46 -40.58 -6.28
N LYS A 2 -18.12 -40.76 -7.44
CA LYS A 2 -17.98 -39.86 -8.62
C LYS A 2 -18.28 -38.38 -8.32
N TYR A 3 -19.32 -38.08 -7.55
CA TYR A 3 -19.68 -36.69 -7.19
C TYR A 3 -18.59 -35.97 -6.37
N HIS A 4 -17.94 -36.66 -5.43
CA HIS A 4 -16.88 -36.06 -4.61
C HIS A 4 -15.63 -35.74 -5.45
N SER A 5 -15.29 -36.61 -6.40
CA SER A 5 -14.19 -36.36 -7.35
C SER A 5 -14.47 -35.17 -8.27
N LEU A 6 -15.72 -34.98 -8.71
CA LEU A 6 -16.13 -33.85 -9.54
C LEU A 6 -16.11 -32.53 -8.76
N ILE A 7 -16.56 -32.56 -7.50
CA ILE A 7 -16.51 -31.39 -6.61
C ILE A 7 -15.06 -30.96 -6.39
N LEU A 8 -14.17 -31.89 -6.02
CA LEU A 8 -12.74 -31.60 -5.84
C LEU A 8 -12.09 -31.04 -7.10
N CYS A 9 -12.43 -31.57 -8.28
CA CYS A 9 -11.92 -31.07 -9.55
C CYS A 9 -12.41 -29.64 -9.83
N SER A 10 -13.68 -29.33 -9.54
CA SER A 10 -14.22 -27.98 -9.67
C SER A 10 -13.56 -26.98 -8.73
N TYR A 11 -13.33 -27.36 -7.46
CA TYR A 11 -12.62 -26.51 -6.50
C TYR A 11 -11.16 -26.28 -6.92
N PHE A 12 -10.47 -27.32 -7.36
CA PHE A 12 -9.08 -27.21 -7.83
C PHE A 12 -8.98 -26.31 -9.07
N PHE A 13 -9.90 -26.49 -10.05
CA PHE A 13 -9.94 -25.66 -11.26
C PHE A 13 -10.26 -24.19 -10.95
N ASN A 14 -11.22 -23.92 -10.06
CA ASN A 14 -11.56 -22.55 -9.66
C ASN A 14 -10.40 -21.87 -8.92
N THR A 15 -9.76 -22.55 -7.96
CA THR A 15 -8.57 -22.05 -7.27
C THR A 15 -7.41 -21.80 -8.23
N LEU A 16 -7.22 -22.66 -9.23
CA LEU A 16 -6.18 -22.47 -10.25
C LEU A 16 -6.49 -21.25 -11.15
N SER A 17 -7.76 -21.06 -11.53
CA SER A 17 -8.22 -19.91 -12.32
C SER A 17 -7.98 -18.59 -11.58
N THR A 18 -8.34 -18.50 -10.30
CA THR A 18 -8.14 -17.29 -9.50
C THR A 18 -6.66 -16.97 -9.30
N GLN A 19 -5.82 -17.99 -9.10
CA GLN A 19 -4.37 -17.78 -8.98
C GLN A 19 -3.74 -17.24 -10.27
N LEU A 20 -4.20 -17.68 -11.43
CA LEU A 20 -3.70 -17.20 -12.72
C LEU A 20 -4.08 -15.73 -12.95
N GLU A 21 -5.32 -15.35 -12.65
CA GLU A 21 -5.78 -13.96 -12.73
C GLU A 21 -4.99 -13.04 -11.79
N ILE A 22 -4.74 -13.48 -10.55
CA ILE A 22 -3.91 -12.73 -9.60
C ILE A 22 -2.48 -12.58 -10.11
N ALA A 23 -1.89 -13.63 -10.69
CA ALA A 23 -0.55 -13.57 -11.24
C ALA A 23 -0.45 -12.58 -12.42
N GLU A 24 -1.47 -12.53 -13.28
CA GLU A 24 -1.53 -11.56 -14.38
C GLU A 24 -1.62 -10.11 -13.86
N GLU A 25 -2.46 -9.87 -12.85
CA GLU A 25 -2.55 -8.54 -12.23
C GLU A 25 -1.28 -8.14 -11.49
N LEU A 26 -0.55 -9.09 -10.90
CA LEU A 26 0.76 -8.85 -10.30
C LEU A 26 1.81 -8.50 -11.36
N ASP A 27 1.80 -9.18 -12.51
CA ASP A 27 2.71 -8.88 -13.63
C ASP A 27 2.46 -7.46 -14.18
N LYS A 28 1.18 -7.11 -14.40
CA LYS A 28 0.79 -5.74 -14.78
C LYS A 28 1.22 -4.71 -13.74
N LEU A 29 1.05 -5.01 -12.45
CA LEU A 29 1.47 -4.11 -11.38
C LEU A 29 2.99 -3.93 -11.36
N SER A 30 3.75 -5.01 -11.57
CA SER A 30 5.21 -4.97 -11.67
C SER A 30 5.67 -4.05 -12.79
N ALA A 31 5.14 -4.23 -14.00
CA ALA A 31 5.50 -3.38 -15.15
C ALA A 31 5.18 -1.89 -14.92
N ARG A 32 4.11 -1.60 -14.16
CA ARG A 32 3.77 -0.21 -13.79
C ARG A 32 4.73 0.35 -12.75
N LEU A 33 5.20 -0.46 -11.80
CA LEU A 33 6.20 -0.02 -10.82
C LEU A 33 7.54 0.27 -11.48
N ASP A 34 7.97 -0.55 -12.44
CA ASP A 34 9.21 -0.32 -13.21
C ASP A 34 9.15 1.01 -13.98
N ASN A 35 8.01 1.31 -14.60
CA ASN A 35 7.82 2.58 -15.29
C ASN A 35 7.83 3.80 -14.34
N LEU A 36 7.20 3.67 -13.17
CA LEU A 36 7.23 4.73 -12.15
C LEU A 36 8.64 4.95 -11.61
N ASP A 37 9.43 3.89 -11.40
CA ASP A 37 10.83 3.98 -10.96
C ASP A 37 11.69 4.75 -11.98
N GLU A 38 11.51 4.48 -13.27
CA GLU A 38 12.18 5.22 -14.34
C GLU A 38 11.78 6.71 -14.36
N MET A 39 10.49 7.01 -14.21
CA MET A 39 9.99 8.39 -14.14
C MET A 39 10.52 9.15 -12.93
N ILE A 40 10.60 8.49 -11.77
CA ILE A 40 11.13 9.07 -10.54
C ILE A 40 12.63 9.29 -10.68
N SER A 41 13.37 8.28 -11.14
CA SER A 41 14.82 8.37 -11.36
C SER A 41 15.19 9.48 -12.34
N SER A 42 14.46 9.59 -13.45
CA SER A 42 14.68 10.67 -14.43
C SER A 42 14.33 12.05 -13.87
N SER A 43 13.25 12.16 -13.08
CA SER A 43 12.87 13.42 -12.42
C SER A 43 13.89 13.85 -11.36
N MET A 44 14.35 12.91 -10.53
CA MET A 44 15.37 13.14 -9.50
C MET A 44 16.73 13.52 -10.10
N ALA A 45 17.09 12.93 -11.26
CA ALA A 45 18.32 13.27 -11.96
C ALA A 45 18.25 14.65 -12.64
N SER A 46 17.05 15.06 -13.09
CA SER A 46 16.85 16.30 -13.83
C SER A 46 16.68 17.53 -12.93
N ASP A 47 16.08 17.36 -11.74
CA ASP A 47 15.84 18.46 -10.80
C ASP A 47 16.16 18.05 -9.34
N PRO A 48 17.26 18.59 -8.76
CA PRO A 48 17.63 18.35 -7.36
C PRO A 48 16.58 18.81 -6.33
N GLN A 49 15.74 19.79 -6.65
CA GLN A 49 14.68 20.24 -5.75
C GLN A 49 13.55 19.22 -5.66
N VAL A 50 13.20 18.61 -6.81
CA VAL A 50 12.23 17.50 -6.86
C VAL A 50 12.79 16.29 -6.10
N GLN A 51 14.09 16.02 -6.22
CA GLN A 51 14.76 14.97 -5.45
C GLN A 51 14.60 15.17 -3.94
N SER A 52 14.90 16.38 -3.43
CA SER A 52 14.75 16.70 -2.01
C SER A 52 13.31 16.49 -1.56
N LEU A 53 12.33 17.07 -2.30
CA LEU A 53 10.92 16.98 -1.96
C LEU A 53 10.42 15.52 -1.91
N LEU A 54 10.78 14.70 -2.90
CA LEU A 54 10.39 13.29 -2.93
C LEU A 54 11.04 12.49 -1.79
N SER A 55 12.29 12.79 -1.46
CA SER A 55 13.00 12.15 -0.34
C SER A 55 12.38 12.54 1.00
N ASP A 56 12.12 13.83 1.22
CA ASP A 56 11.50 14.35 2.44
C ASP A 56 10.06 13.82 2.61
N THR A 57 9.37 13.58 1.50
CA THR A 57 8.01 13.04 1.48
C THR A 57 7.98 11.52 1.66
N ALA A 58 9.07 10.81 1.36
CA ALA A 58 9.16 9.35 1.51
C ALA A 58 8.98 8.92 2.98
N ASP A 59 9.52 9.70 3.93
CA ASP A 59 9.39 9.45 5.36
C ASP A 59 7.94 9.51 5.85
N VAL A 60 7.09 10.27 5.15
CA VAL A 60 5.65 10.39 5.48
C VAL A 60 4.85 9.24 4.92
N TRP A 61 5.12 8.81 3.68
CA TRP A 61 4.30 7.80 2.99
C TRP A 61 4.77 6.37 3.18
N MET A 62 6.06 6.12 3.42
CA MET A 62 6.56 4.76 3.66
C MET A 62 5.85 4.05 4.81
N PRO A 63 5.62 4.68 5.98
CA PRO A 63 4.83 4.06 7.05
C PRO A 63 3.40 3.75 6.64
N VAL A 64 2.77 4.59 5.81
CA VAL A 64 1.38 4.42 5.36
C VAL A 64 1.26 3.29 4.33
N ILE A 65 2.23 3.18 3.42
CA ILE A 65 2.27 2.15 2.37
C ILE A 65 2.59 0.77 2.95
N THR A 66 3.51 0.72 3.91
CA THR A 66 3.91 -0.55 4.56
C THR A 66 2.98 -0.97 5.70
N ALA A 67 2.12 -0.07 6.18
CA ALA A 67 1.13 -0.39 7.19
C ALA A 67 0.18 -1.50 6.75
N THR A 68 -0.06 -2.43 7.67
CA THR A 68 -1.10 -3.46 7.55
C THR A 68 -2.49 -2.83 7.47
N SER A 69 -3.47 -3.62 7.06
CA SER A 69 -4.87 -3.16 7.00
C SER A 69 -5.44 -2.77 8.36
N GLU A 70 -4.91 -3.33 9.46
CA GLU A 70 -5.32 -2.97 10.82
C GLU A 70 -4.71 -1.63 11.25
N GLU A 71 -3.42 -1.44 11.04
CA GLU A 71 -2.73 -0.17 11.30
C GLU A 71 -3.37 0.99 10.52
N ARG A 72 -3.72 0.77 9.24
CA ARG A 72 -4.44 1.74 8.39
C ARG A 72 -5.80 2.17 8.94
N ARG A 73 -6.51 1.31 9.66
CA ARG A 73 -7.78 1.69 10.32
C ARG A 73 -7.54 2.66 11.47
N ASN A 74 -6.42 2.53 12.18
CA ASN A 74 -6.06 3.42 13.28
C ASN A 74 -5.62 4.82 12.81
N PHE A 75 -5.07 4.94 11.59
CA PHE A 75 -4.77 6.24 10.99
C PHE A 75 -6.02 7.10 10.73
N THR A 76 -7.19 6.48 10.47
CA THR A 76 -8.45 7.22 10.31
C THR A 76 -9.11 7.63 11.64
N ALA A 77 -8.78 6.93 12.74
CA ALA A 77 -9.34 7.22 14.07
C ALA A 77 -8.69 8.44 14.74
N ALA A 78 -7.40 8.71 14.45
CA ALA A 78 -6.66 9.82 15.06
C ALA A 78 -7.10 11.21 14.59
N THR A 79 -7.74 11.33 13.42
CA THR A 79 -8.20 12.63 12.88
C THR A 79 -9.43 13.20 13.62
N GLY A 80 -10.05 12.44 14.53
CA GLY A 80 -11.25 12.84 15.27
C GLY A 80 -11.04 13.46 16.65
N ASP A 81 -9.84 13.42 17.24
CA ASP A 81 -9.70 13.69 18.70
C ASP A 81 -8.39 14.40 19.09
N SER A 82 -7.96 15.40 18.32
CA SER A 82 -6.86 16.30 18.72
C SER A 82 -7.27 17.78 18.72
N THR A 83 -8.53 18.05 19.02
CA THR A 83 -8.98 19.37 19.45
C THR A 83 -9.16 19.34 20.97
N LEU A 84 -8.26 20.02 21.68
CA LEU A 84 -8.25 20.35 23.12
C LEU A 84 -7.55 19.36 24.08
N GLN A 85 -6.24 19.49 24.20
CA GLN A 85 -5.60 19.62 25.53
C GLN A 85 -4.57 20.75 25.48
N THR A 86 -5.07 21.97 25.57
CA THR A 86 -4.31 23.07 26.18
C THR A 86 -4.38 22.88 27.69
N ASP A 87 -3.37 22.26 28.28
CA ASP A 87 -3.09 22.45 29.71
C ASP A 87 -2.01 23.52 29.83
N VAL A 88 -2.47 24.77 29.77
CA VAL A 88 -1.81 25.88 30.44
C VAL A 88 -2.28 25.81 31.89
N GLU A 89 -1.47 25.25 32.80
CA GLU A 89 -1.57 25.61 34.20
C GLU A 89 -0.23 26.14 34.75
N LYS A 90 -0.32 27.41 35.08
CA LYS A 90 0.61 28.29 35.74
C LYS A 90 0.27 28.27 37.24
N SER A 91 1.23 27.96 38.10
CA SER A 91 1.42 28.44 39.48
C SER A 91 2.34 27.48 40.21
N LYS A 92 3.19 27.85 41.16
CA LYS A 92 3.69 29.11 41.71
C LYS A 92 4.86 28.69 42.60
#